data_AF-A0A2D6TZ73-F1
#
_entry.id   AF-A0A2D6TZ73-F1
#
_cell.length_a   1.000
_cell.length_b   1.000
_cell.length_c   1.000
_cell.angle_alpha   90.00
_cell.angle_beta   90.00
_cell.angle_gamma   90.00
#
_symmetry.space_group_name_H-M   'P 1'
#
loop_
_entity.id
_entity.type
_entity.pdbx_description
1 polymer ?
#
loop_
_entity_poly.entity_id
_entity_poly.type
_entity_poly.pdbx_seq_one_letter_code
_entity_poly.pdbx_strand_id
1 'polypeptide(L)'
;MVLNEIISYFQGIIDSIPPDQKLFVSLVVYTLLIFMYALFIWKFYRFLASREIIQLNLKQYNYSGHPGIEKIFAVVLYTLEYLIVLPFLVVFWFAILSIFLLVLSESQNTQQILLVSAAIIASTRLTAYVSEDLSKDLAKILPFTVLAAFILSAEFFDTSSVLTKISHVPGLLGEIAIFLVFIFIIEFILRALFSFVELIRSGSEDDVEG
;
A
#
# COMPACT_ATOMS: atom_id res chain seq x y z
N MET A 1 30.66 -8.15 -6.14
CA MET A 1 31.56 -8.98 -5.29
C MET A 1 30.78 -9.62 -4.15
N VAL A 2 30.20 -8.83 -3.22
CA VAL A 2 29.38 -9.33 -2.08
C VAL A 2 28.20 -10.22 -2.51
N LEU A 3 27.53 -9.89 -3.61
CA LEU A 3 26.36 -10.63 -4.08
C LEU A 3 26.68 -12.07 -4.51
N ASN A 4 27.82 -12.28 -5.16
CA ASN A 4 28.24 -13.62 -5.62
C ASN A 4 28.65 -14.51 -4.45
N GLU A 5 29.21 -13.91 -3.39
CA GLU A 5 29.51 -14.63 -2.14
C GLU A 5 28.23 -15.14 -1.48
N ILE A 6 27.20 -14.29 -1.39
CA ILE A 6 25.87 -14.67 -0.84
C ILE A 6 25.26 -15.83 -1.63
N ILE A 7 25.30 -15.78 -2.96
CA ILE A 7 24.75 -16.83 -3.84
C ILE A 7 25.49 -18.15 -3.63
N SER A 8 26.82 -18.13 -3.61
CA SER A 8 27.64 -19.34 -3.41
C SER A 8 27.42 -19.98 -2.05
N TYR A 9 27.20 -19.15 -1.01
CA TYR A 9 26.90 -19.63 0.33
C TYR A 9 25.54 -20.32 0.38
N PHE A 10 24.54 -19.74 -0.30
CA PHE A 10 23.20 -20.32 -0.41
C PHE A 10 23.19 -21.65 -1.17
N GLN A 11 23.92 -21.74 -2.29
CA GLN A 11 24.07 -22.99 -3.04
C GLN A 11 24.80 -24.07 -2.24
N GLY A 12 25.86 -23.72 -1.52
CA GLY A 12 26.54 -24.65 -0.62
C GLY A 12 25.63 -25.22 0.47
N ILE A 13 24.72 -24.42 1.02
CA ILE A 13 23.71 -24.89 1.98
C ILE A 13 22.73 -25.85 1.30
N ILE A 14 22.22 -25.52 0.11
CA ILE A 14 21.26 -26.36 -0.62
C ILE A 14 21.86 -27.71 -1.02
N ASP A 15 23.11 -27.71 -1.48
CA ASP A 15 23.82 -28.91 -1.93
C ASP A 15 24.23 -29.84 -0.78
N SER A 16 24.36 -29.29 0.43
CA SER A 16 24.63 -30.08 1.64
C SER A 16 23.41 -30.86 2.17
N ILE A 17 22.21 -30.61 1.63
CA ILE A 17 20.97 -31.29 2.05
C ILE A 17 20.82 -32.65 1.34
N PRO A 18 20.67 -33.76 2.09
CA PRO A 18 20.40 -35.08 1.51
C PRO A 18 19.16 -35.05 0.59
N PRO A 19 19.18 -35.75 -0.57
CA PRO A 19 18.06 -35.74 -1.53
C PRO A 19 16.71 -36.04 -0.89
N ASP A 20 16.70 -36.99 0.05
CA ASP A 20 15.52 -37.48 0.76
C ASP A 20 14.91 -36.43 1.71
N GLN A 21 15.71 -35.43 2.12
CA GLN A 21 15.31 -34.35 3.03
C GLN A 21 14.99 -33.04 2.30
N LYS A 22 15.31 -32.93 1.00
CA LYS A 22 15.11 -31.69 0.22
C LYS A 22 13.66 -31.22 0.24
N LEU A 23 12.70 -32.12 0.10
CA LEU A 23 11.27 -31.76 0.13
C LEU A 23 10.87 -31.16 1.47
N PHE A 24 11.30 -31.77 2.58
CA PHE A 24 11.00 -31.29 3.92
C PHE A 24 11.65 -29.94 4.19
N VAL A 25 12.93 -29.76 3.82
CA VAL A 25 13.62 -28.48 4.00
C VAL A 25 12.99 -27.38 3.15
N SER A 26 12.64 -27.65 1.88
CA SER A 26 11.93 -26.70 1.02
C SER A 26 10.58 -26.28 1.61
N LEU A 27 9.82 -27.22 2.18
CA LEU A 27 8.55 -26.91 2.84
C LEU A 27 8.75 -25.95 4.03
N VAL A 28 9.77 -26.19 4.87
CA VAL A 28 10.11 -25.31 6.00
C VAL A 28 10.51 -23.92 5.50
N VAL A 29 11.37 -23.84 4.47
CA VAL A 29 11.82 -22.57 3.89
C VAL A 29 10.63 -21.78 3.31
N TYR A 30 9.77 -22.41 2.51
CA TYR A 30 8.59 -21.73 1.95
C TYR A 30 7.62 -21.28 3.05
N THR A 31 7.39 -22.10 4.07
CA THR A 31 6.51 -21.75 5.19
C THR A 31 7.02 -20.50 5.93
N LEU A 32 8.33 -20.46 6.26
CA LEU A 32 8.94 -19.32 6.92
C LEU A 32 8.91 -18.07 6.04
N LEU A 33 9.21 -18.21 4.74
CA LEU A 33 9.17 -17.11 3.78
C LEU A 33 7.77 -16.50 3.69
N ILE A 34 6.75 -17.35 3.50
CA ILE A 34 5.34 -16.91 3.43
C ILE A 34 4.93 -16.24 4.74
N PHE A 35 5.28 -16.83 5.89
CA PHE A 35 4.94 -16.28 7.20
C PHE A 35 5.57 -14.89 7.42
N MET A 36 6.87 -14.74 7.15
CA MET A 36 7.56 -13.44 7.28
C MET A 36 6.97 -12.40 6.33
N TYR A 37 6.70 -12.77 5.09
CA TYR A 37 6.09 -11.88 4.11
C TYR A 37 4.68 -11.46 4.51
N ALA A 38 3.85 -12.40 5.02
CA ALA A 38 2.52 -12.10 5.49
C ALA A 38 2.52 -11.12 6.67
N LEU A 39 3.43 -11.27 7.63
CA LEU A 39 3.60 -10.32 8.74
C LEU A 39 4.02 -8.94 8.24
N PHE A 40 4.95 -8.88 7.30
CA PHE A 40 5.35 -7.65 6.64
C PHE A 40 4.11 -6.98 6.00
N ILE A 41 3.45 -7.65 5.05
CA ILE A 41 2.27 -7.11 4.36
C ILE A 41 1.18 -6.69 5.33
N TRP A 42 0.95 -7.46 6.40
CA TRP A 42 -0.03 -7.14 7.43
C TRP A 42 0.18 -5.77 8.08
N LYS A 43 1.43 -5.43 8.38
CA LYS A 43 1.77 -4.13 8.96
C LYS A 43 1.50 -2.99 7.98
N PHE A 44 1.82 -3.22 6.70
CA PHE A 44 1.74 -2.18 5.69
C PHE A 44 0.30 -1.98 5.18
N TYR A 45 -0.41 -3.02 4.72
CA TYR A 45 -1.71 -2.85 4.03
C TYR A 45 -2.73 -2.08 4.88
N ARG A 46 -2.69 -2.25 6.21
CA ARG A 46 -3.60 -1.58 7.15
C ARG A 46 -3.48 -0.07 7.07
N PHE A 47 -2.27 0.44 6.81
CA PHE A 47 -2.03 1.87 6.68
C PHE A 47 -2.58 2.43 5.36
N LEU A 48 -2.55 1.68 4.27
CA LEU A 48 -3.15 2.09 2.98
C LEU A 48 -4.69 2.05 3.01
N ALA A 49 -5.23 1.01 3.65
CA ALA A 49 -6.65 0.69 3.65
C ALA A 49 -7.47 1.48 4.68
N SER A 50 -6.81 2.08 5.68
CA SER A 50 -7.50 2.91 6.67
C SER A 50 -7.96 4.23 6.07
N ARG A 51 -9.20 4.60 6.38
CA ARG A 51 -9.78 5.91 6.00
C ARG A 51 -9.09 7.04 6.74
N GLU A 52 -8.81 6.82 8.03
CA GLU A 52 -8.12 7.74 8.93
C GLU A 52 -6.79 7.14 9.35
N ILE A 53 -5.72 7.64 8.75
CA ILE A 53 -4.36 7.13 8.95
C ILE A 53 -3.75 7.70 10.24
N ILE A 54 -4.15 8.92 10.61
CA ILE A 54 -3.61 9.66 11.74
C ILE A 54 -4.78 10.24 12.54
N GLN A 55 -4.97 9.79 13.78
CA GLN A 55 -5.91 10.39 14.72
C GLN A 55 -5.17 11.43 15.57
N LEU A 56 -5.06 12.66 15.06
CA LEU A 56 -4.46 13.75 15.83
C LEU A 56 -5.52 14.54 16.60
N ASN A 57 -5.24 14.76 17.88
CA ASN A 57 -6.08 15.56 18.75
C ASN A 57 -5.82 17.06 18.48
N LEU A 58 -6.44 17.59 17.43
CA LEU A 58 -6.34 19.01 17.06
C LEU A 58 -7.15 19.94 17.98
N LYS A 59 -7.93 19.40 18.94
CA LYS A 59 -8.64 20.22 19.94
C LYS A 59 -7.68 21.07 20.78
N GLN A 60 -6.43 20.63 20.97
CA GLN A 60 -5.42 21.38 21.73
C GLN A 60 -4.95 22.68 21.06
N TYR A 61 -5.20 22.85 19.75
CA TYR A 61 -4.79 24.04 18.99
C TYR A 61 -5.96 24.98 18.69
N ASN A 62 -7.15 24.68 19.21
CA ASN A 62 -8.35 25.45 18.95
C ASN A 62 -8.60 26.45 20.09
N TYR A 63 -8.23 27.70 19.86
CA TYR A 63 -8.37 28.79 20.85
C TYR A 63 -9.60 29.67 20.59
N SER A 64 -10.54 29.24 19.76
CA SER A 64 -11.67 30.07 19.34
C SER A 64 -12.84 29.99 20.33
N GLY A 65 -13.38 31.16 20.72
CA GLY A 65 -14.41 31.26 21.78
C GLY A 65 -15.86 31.01 21.33
N HIS A 66 -16.09 30.64 20.07
CA HIS A 66 -17.43 30.41 19.50
C HIS A 66 -17.57 28.96 18.97
N PRO A 67 -18.59 28.20 19.41
CA PRO A 67 -18.70 26.76 19.16
C PRO A 67 -18.79 26.37 17.68
N GLY A 68 -19.40 27.21 16.83
CA GLY A 68 -19.49 26.96 15.38
C GLY A 68 -18.16 27.18 14.63
N ILE A 69 -17.41 28.21 15.02
CA ILE A 69 -16.11 28.53 14.41
C ILE A 69 -15.07 27.50 14.83
N GLU A 70 -15.14 27.06 16.09
CA GLU A 70 -14.29 26.01 16.64
C GLU A 70 -14.41 24.71 15.81
N LYS A 71 -15.64 24.27 15.53
CA LYS A 71 -15.92 23.06 14.77
C LYS A 71 -15.41 23.15 13.33
N ILE A 72 -15.64 24.27 12.64
CA ILE A 72 -15.18 24.48 11.26
C ILE A 72 -13.64 24.51 11.20
N PHE A 73 -12.99 25.21 12.11
CA PHE A 73 -11.53 25.34 12.12
C PHE A 73 -10.84 24.00 12.37
N ALA A 74 -11.37 23.17 13.27
CA ALA A 74 -10.88 21.82 13.51
C ALA A 74 -10.99 20.92 12.26
N VAL A 75 -12.12 20.97 11.55
CA VAL A 75 -12.33 20.22 10.30
C VAL A 75 -11.36 20.65 9.20
N VAL A 76 -11.11 21.96 9.06
CA VAL A 76 -10.16 22.50 8.07
C VAL A 76 -8.73 22.05 8.37
N LEU A 77 -8.27 22.16 9.62
CA LEU A 77 -6.93 21.73 10.02
C LEU A 77 -6.72 20.23 9.78
N TYR A 78 -7.71 19.39 10.17
CA TYR A 78 -7.63 17.95 9.97
C TYR A 78 -7.59 17.57 8.49
N THR A 79 -8.38 18.28 7.67
CA THR A 79 -8.41 18.08 6.21
C THR A 79 -7.07 18.45 5.57
N LEU A 80 -6.47 19.58 5.99
CA LEU A 80 -5.24 20.10 5.40
C LEU A 80 -4.01 19.26 5.76
N GLU A 81 -3.93 18.76 6.99
CA GLU A 81 -2.88 17.82 7.37
C GLU A 81 -2.96 16.52 6.57
N TYR A 82 -4.16 15.99 6.42
CA TYR A 82 -4.39 14.78 5.65
C TYR A 82 -4.05 14.95 4.17
N LEU A 83 -4.33 16.14 3.62
CA LEU A 83 -3.98 16.53 2.25
C LEU A 83 -2.47 16.48 2.00
N ILE A 84 -1.65 16.68 3.03
CA ILE A 84 -0.19 16.64 2.92
C ILE A 84 0.31 15.20 3.09
N VAL A 85 -0.15 14.48 4.12
CA VAL A 85 0.37 13.14 4.44
C VAL A 85 0.00 12.10 3.38
N LEU A 86 -1.21 12.16 2.85
CA LEU A 86 -1.70 11.14 1.92
C LEU A 86 -0.94 11.09 0.59
N PRO A 87 -0.59 12.19 -0.10
CA PRO A 87 0.23 12.14 -1.31
C PRO A 87 1.51 11.33 -1.12
N PHE A 88 2.24 11.56 -0.02
CA PHE A 88 3.45 10.79 0.29
C PHE A 88 3.14 9.32 0.47
N LEU A 89 2.04 9.02 1.15
CA LEU A 89 1.64 7.65 1.35
C LEU A 89 1.30 6.95 0.03
N VAL A 90 0.51 7.59 -0.81
CA VAL A 90 0.11 7.08 -2.12
C VAL A 90 1.34 6.84 -2.99
N VAL A 91 2.30 7.77 -3.02
CA VAL A 91 3.58 7.59 -3.74
C VAL A 91 4.31 6.34 -3.26
N PHE A 92 4.46 6.20 -1.95
CA PHE A 92 5.14 5.07 -1.34
C PHE A 92 4.49 3.74 -1.73
N TRP A 93 3.16 3.65 -1.64
CA TRP A 93 2.40 2.46 -2.00
C TRP A 93 2.39 2.16 -3.48
N PHE A 94 2.25 3.21 -4.29
CA PHE A 94 2.30 3.11 -5.73
C PHE A 94 3.63 2.52 -6.18
N ALA A 95 4.74 2.98 -5.61
CA ALA A 95 6.06 2.44 -5.91
C ALA A 95 6.16 0.95 -5.55
N ILE A 96 5.70 0.57 -4.35
CA ILE A 96 5.71 -0.84 -3.90
C ILE A 96 4.88 -1.72 -4.84
N LEU A 97 3.64 -1.33 -5.15
CA LEU A 97 2.76 -2.10 -6.03
C LEU A 97 3.29 -2.17 -7.46
N SER A 98 3.88 -1.08 -7.96
CA SER A 98 4.48 -1.06 -9.29
C SER A 98 5.69 -1.98 -9.37
N ILE A 99 6.53 -2.03 -8.33
CA ILE A 99 7.65 -2.98 -8.25
C ILE A 99 7.11 -4.42 -8.26
N PHE A 100 6.08 -4.71 -7.45
CA PHE A 100 5.45 -6.03 -7.42
C PHE A 100 4.88 -6.44 -8.78
N LEU A 101 4.15 -5.55 -9.45
CA LEU A 101 3.60 -5.82 -10.78
C LEU A 101 4.67 -5.92 -11.86
N LEU A 102 5.77 -5.18 -11.75
CA LEU A 102 6.91 -5.31 -12.66
C LEU A 102 7.59 -6.67 -12.50
N VAL A 103 7.77 -7.13 -11.26
CA VAL A 103 8.29 -8.48 -10.98
C VAL A 103 7.35 -9.54 -11.57
N LEU A 104 6.04 -9.38 -11.43
CA LEU A 104 5.03 -10.31 -11.95
C LEU A 104 4.90 -10.29 -13.48
N SER A 105 5.14 -9.14 -14.11
CA SER A 105 4.93 -8.93 -15.53
C SER A 105 6.21 -9.27 -16.29
N GLU A 106 6.16 -10.32 -17.12
CA GLU A 106 7.27 -10.68 -18.00
C GLU A 106 7.27 -9.89 -19.32
N SER A 107 6.15 -9.23 -19.69
CA SER A 107 6.00 -8.61 -21.03
C SER A 107 5.04 -7.42 -21.14
N GLN A 108 4.51 -6.88 -20.04
CA GLN A 108 3.57 -5.73 -20.13
C GLN A 108 4.30 -4.40 -20.31
N ASN A 109 3.67 -3.48 -21.02
CA ASN A 109 4.13 -2.10 -21.14
C ASN A 109 4.15 -1.44 -19.74
N THR A 110 5.23 -0.71 -19.43
CA THR A 110 5.40 0.11 -18.22
C THR A 110 4.15 0.92 -17.88
N GLN A 111 3.48 1.52 -18.87
CA GLN A 111 2.24 2.29 -18.72
C GLN A 111 1.08 1.46 -18.18
N GLN A 112 0.94 0.21 -18.60
CA GLN A 112 -0.12 -0.69 -18.12
C GLN A 112 0.13 -1.09 -16.67
N ILE A 113 1.38 -1.36 -16.29
CA ILE A 113 1.77 -1.65 -14.91
C ILE A 113 1.41 -0.47 -13.99
N LEU A 114 1.74 0.75 -14.42
CA LEU A 114 1.43 1.97 -13.69
C LEU A 114 -0.08 2.20 -13.58
N LEU A 115 -0.82 2.01 -14.68
CA LEU A 115 -2.28 2.16 -14.71
C LEU A 115 -2.97 1.18 -13.76
N VAL A 116 -2.59 -0.10 -13.79
CA VAL A 116 -3.17 -1.12 -12.91
C VAL A 116 -2.82 -0.83 -11.45
N SER A 117 -1.57 -0.43 -11.16
CA SER A 117 -1.17 0.00 -9.82
C SER A 117 -2.02 1.17 -9.32
N ALA A 118 -2.21 2.19 -10.16
CA ALA A 118 -3.01 3.37 -9.82
C ALA A 118 -4.47 3.00 -9.58
N ALA A 119 -5.06 2.17 -10.45
CA ALA A 119 -6.44 1.74 -10.36
C ALA A 119 -6.70 0.95 -9.06
N ILE A 120 -5.76 0.10 -8.65
CA ILE A 120 -5.88 -0.70 -7.42
C ILE A 120 -5.75 0.19 -6.19
N ILE A 121 -4.83 1.16 -6.19
CA ILE A 121 -4.75 2.14 -5.10
C ILE A 121 -6.03 2.97 -5.03
N ALA A 122 -6.47 3.56 -6.15
CA ALA A 122 -7.69 4.35 -6.20
C ALA A 122 -8.91 3.55 -5.72
N SER A 123 -9.05 2.29 -6.15
CA SER A 123 -10.13 1.40 -5.71
C SER A 123 -10.04 1.09 -4.22
N THR A 124 -8.83 0.88 -3.69
CA THR A 124 -8.58 0.67 -2.25
C THR A 124 -8.98 1.89 -1.44
N ARG A 125 -8.65 3.10 -1.93
CA ARG A 125 -9.03 4.36 -1.28
C ARG A 125 -10.54 4.57 -1.31
N LEU A 126 -11.18 4.33 -2.46
CA LEU A 126 -12.63 4.44 -2.59
C LEU A 126 -13.37 3.50 -1.63
N THR A 127 -12.93 2.24 -1.55
CA THR A 127 -13.56 1.27 -0.64
C THR A 127 -13.34 1.59 0.83
N ALA A 128 -12.28 2.32 1.21
CA ALA A 128 -12.08 2.74 2.61
C ALA A 128 -13.20 3.63 3.15
N TYR A 129 -13.90 4.37 2.27
CA TYR A 129 -15.06 5.18 2.63
C TYR A 129 -16.38 4.38 2.69
N VAL A 130 -16.40 3.17 2.14
CA VAL A 130 -17.57 2.27 2.16
C VAL A 130 -17.42 1.25 3.30
N SER A 131 -16.30 0.53 3.32
CA SER A 131 -15.93 -0.46 4.33
C SER A 131 -14.41 -0.58 4.39
N GLU A 132 -13.83 -0.26 5.55
CA GLU A 132 -12.40 -0.44 5.76
C GLU A 132 -11.96 -1.90 5.60
N ASP A 133 -12.83 -2.86 5.93
CA ASP A 133 -12.48 -4.28 5.81
C ASP A 133 -12.40 -4.70 4.34
N LEU A 134 -13.28 -4.18 3.49
CA LEU A 134 -13.17 -4.38 2.03
C LEU A 134 -11.91 -3.72 1.46
N SER A 135 -11.57 -2.53 1.94
CA SER A 135 -10.33 -1.84 1.55
C SER A 135 -9.09 -2.65 1.94
N LYS A 136 -9.07 -3.20 3.15
CA LYS A 136 -8.00 -4.07 3.65
C LYS A 136 -7.84 -5.32 2.80
N ASP A 137 -8.95 -5.92 2.40
CA ASP A 137 -8.96 -7.08 1.53
C ASP A 137 -8.43 -6.76 0.13
N LEU A 138 -8.76 -5.59 -0.41
CA LEU A 138 -8.25 -5.17 -1.72
C LEU A 138 -6.76 -4.84 -1.68
N ALA A 139 -6.30 -4.13 -0.64
CA ALA A 139 -4.91 -3.72 -0.47
C ALA A 139 -3.93 -4.90 -0.37
N LYS A 140 -4.38 -6.03 0.19
CA LYS A 140 -3.53 -7.21 0.42
C LYS A 140 -3.48 -8.17 -0.77
N ILE A 141 -4.45 -8.13 -1.69
CA ILE A 141 -4.52 -9.08 -2.82
C ILE A 141 -3.24 -9.04 -3.66
N LEU A 142 -2.83 -7.87 -4.15
CA LEU A 142 -1.66 -7.77 -5.02
C LEU A 142 -0.37 -8.28 -4.38
N PRO A 143 0.02 -7.84 -3.17
CA PRO A 143 1.22 -8.36 -2.54
C PRO A 143 1.21 -9.88 -2.37
N PHE A 144 0.07 -10.48 -2.02
CA PHE A 144 -0.03 -11.93 -1.88
C PHE A 144 -0.05 -12.66 -3.22
N THR A 145 -0.66 -12.08 -4.26
CA THR A 145 -0.60 -12.62 -5.62
C THR A 145 0.83 -12.65 -6.13
N VAL A 146 1.60 -11.59 -5.87
CA VAL A 146 3.02 -11.52 -6.27
C VAL A 146 3.85 -12.53 -5.50
N LEU A 147 3.62 -12.68 -4.19
CA LEU A 147 4.26 -13.74 -3.41
C LEU A 147 3.98 -15.12 -4.00
N ALA A 148 2.71 -15.41 -4.31
CA ALA A 148 2.30 -16.70 -4.86
C ALA A 148 2.97 -16.96 -6.22
N ALA A 149 2.93 -15.98 -7.12
CA ALA A 149 3.59 -16.08 -8.42
C ALA A 149 5.11 -16.25 -8.28
N PHE A 150 5.74 -15.52 -7.36
CA PHE A 150 7.17 -15.60 -7.11
C PHE A 150 7.60 -16.98 -6.60
N ILE A 151 6.84 -17.58 -5.67
CA ILE A 151 7.11 -18.93 -5.13
C ILE A 151 6.90 -20.01 -6.21
N LEU A 152 5.93 -19.82 -7.11
CA LEU A 152 5.61 -20.78 -8.17
C LEU A 152 6.55 -20.66 -9.38
N SER A 153 7.23 -19.52 -9.56
CA SER A 153 8.16 -19.30 -10.67
C SER A 153 9.48 -20.06 -10.46
N ALA A 154 9.97 -20.72 -11.52
CA ALA A 154 11.29 -21.35 -11.52
C ALA A 154 12.45 -20.32 -11.47
N GLU A 155 12.13 -19.04 -11.71
CA GLU A 155 13.05 -17.91 -11.77
C GLU A 155 13.44 -17.36 -10.39
N PHE A 156 12.87 -17.87 -9.28
CA PHE A 156 13.24 -17.48 -7.92
C PHE A 156 14.76 -17.53 -7.68
N PHE A 157 15.46 -18.46 -8.35
CA PHE A 157 16.91 -18.63 -8.24
C PHE A 157 17.71 -17.90 -9.33
N ASP A 158 17.05 -17.33 -10.35
CA ASP A 158 17.71 -16.54 -11.38
C ASP A 158 17.82 -15.06 -10.97
N THR A 159 18.81 -14.80 -10.12
CA THR A 159 19.14 -13.45 -9.62
C THR A 159 19.40 -12.42 -10.72
N SER A 160 19.75 -12.85 -11.94
CA SER A 160 20.01 -11.95 -13.07
C SER A 160 18.72 -11.34 -13.62
N SER A 161 17.65 -12.14 -13.66
CA SER A 161 16.31 -11.71 -14.09
C SER A 161 15.67 -10.75 -13.09
N VAL A 162 15.88 -10.94 -11.78
CA VAL A 162 15.41 -9.99 -10.75
C VAL A 162 16.15 -8.65 -10.85
N LEU A 163 17.47 -8.67 -11.09
CA LEU A 163 18.28 -7.45 -11.16
C LEU A 163 17.92 -6.57 -12.37
N THR A 164 17.67 -7.18 -13.52
CA THR A 164 17.21 -6.47 -14.72
C THR A 164 15.83 -5.86 -14.51
N LYS A 165 14.91 -6.54 -13.81
CA LYS A 165 13.61 -5.97 -13.44
C LYS A 165 13.75 -4.75 -12.52
N ILE A 166 14.64 -4.80 -11.53
CA ILE A 166 14.90 -3.66 -10.62
C ILE A 166 15.48 -2.44 -11.36
N SER A 167 16.31 -2.63 -12.39
CA SER A 167 16.89 -1.48 -13.13
C SER A 167 15.85 -0.66 -13.91
N HIS A 168 14.65 -1.19 -14.15
CA HIS A 168 13.56 -0.47 -14.80
C HIS A 168 12.74 0.40 -13.83
N VAL A 169 12.94 0.25 -12.51
CA VAL A 169 12.17 0.97 -11.48
C VAL A 169 12.30 2.50 -11.57
N PRO A 170 13.49 3.09 -11.78
CA PRO A 170 13.61 4.54 -11.92
C PRO A 170 12.83 5.10 -13.12
N GLY A 171 12.69 4.34 -14.21
CA GLY A 171 11.92 4.72 -15.38
C GLY A 171 10.42 4.84 -15.11
N LEU A 172 9.90 4.06 -14.15
CA LEU A 172 8.51 4.18 -13.69
C LEU A 172 8.23 5.56 -13.10
N LEU A 173 9.19 6.14 -12.37
CA LEU A 173 8.99 7.38 -11.60
C LEU A 173 8.64 8.60 -12.48
N GLY A 174 9.08 8.60 -13.75
CA GLY A 174 8.80 9.71 -14.67
C GLY A 174 7.33 9.82 -15.06
N GLU A 175 6.61 8.70 -15.13
CA GLU A 175 5.19 8.66 -15.54
C GLU A 175 4.22 8.63 -14.34
N ILE A 176 4.73 8.50 -13.12
CA ILE A 176 3.93 8.42 -11.89
C ILE A 176 3.07 9.67 -11.65
N ALA A 177 3.54 10.85 -12.08
CA ALA A 177 2.92 12.12 -11.72
C ALA A 177 1.44 12.21 -12.08
N ILE A 178 1.04 11.73 -13.26
CA ILE A 178 -0.37 11.78 -13.69
C ILE A 178 -1.27 10.89 -12.84
N PHE A 179 -0.77 9.73 -12.43
CA PHE A 179 -1.50 8.80 -11.55
C PHE A 179 -1.61 9.34 -10.12
N LEU A 180 -0.58 10.02 -9.62
CA LEU A 180 -0.63 10.68 -8.31
C LEU A 180 -1.66 11.81 -8.29
N VAL A 181 -1.68 12.66 -9.32
CA VAL A 181 -2.65 13.74 -9.44
C VAL A 181 -4.07 13.17 -9.45
N PHE A 182 -4.30 12.08 -10.19
CA PHE A 182 -5.59 11.41 -10.20
C PHE A 182 -6.01 10.89 -8.81
N ILE A 183 -5.14 10.16 -8.12
CA ILE A 183 -5.44 9.61 -6.79
C ILE A 183 -5.67 10.75 -5.79
N PHE A 184 -4.89 11.81 -5.88
CA PHE A 184 -5.05 13.01 -5.04
C PHE A 184 -6.42 13.67 -5.24
N ILE A 185 -6.85 13.84 -6.49
CA ILE A 185 -8.17 14.41 -6.81
C ILE A 185 -9.29 13.53 -6.24
N ILE A 186 -9.24 12.22 -6.47
CA ILE A 186 -10.24 11.29 -5.93
C ILE A 186 -10.30 11.38 -4.41
N GLU A 187 -9.16 11.33 -3.76
CA GLU A 187 -9.09 11.39 -2.31
C GLU A 187 -9.68 12.70 -1.77
N PHE A 188 -9.32 13.82 -2.37
CA PHE A 188 -9.84 15.13 -1.98
C PHE A 188 -11.37 15.18 -2.10
N ILE A 189 -11.92 14.67 -3.21
CA ILE A 189 -13.37 14.60 -3.43
C ILE A 189 -14.04 13.73 -2.36
N LEU A 190 -13.52 12.52 -2.13
CA LEU A 190 -14.10 11.59 -1.15
C LEU A 190 -14.08 12.18 0.27
N ARG A 191 -12.99 12.87 0.62
CA ARG A 191 -12.85 13.52 1.92
C ARG A 191 -13.82 14.67 2.10
N ALA A 192 -13.92 15.55 1.10
CA ALA A 192 -14.85 16.66 1.11
C ALA A 192 -16.30 16.17 1.26
N LEU A 193 -16.68 15.12 0.52
CA LEU A 193 -18.00 14.50 0.64
C LEU A 193 -18.24 13.91 2.03
N PHE A 194 -17.27 13.17 2.57
CA PHE A 194 -17.38 12.55 3.88
C PHE A 194 -17.52 13.58 5.00
N SER A 195 -16.66 14.60 5.03
CA SER A 195 -16.73 15.69 6.01
C SER A 195 -18.03 16.48 5.92
N PHE A 196 -18.57 16.68 4.71
CA PHE A 196 -19.87 17.33 4.52
C PHE A 196 -21.03 16.50 5.09
N VAL A 197 -21.03 15.19 4.86
CA VAL A 197 -22.04 14.27 5.42
C VAL A 197 -21.97 14.21 6.95
N GLU A 198 -20.76 14.18 7.53
CA GLU A 198 -20.57 14.21 8.99
C GLU A 198 -21.06 15.53 9.60
N LEU A 199 -20.79 16.65 8.95
CA LEU A 199 -21.27 17.96 9.41
C LEU A 199 -22.80 18.00 9.49
N ILE A 200 -23.50 17.53 8.46
CA ILE A 200 -24.97 17.48 8.43
C ILE A 200 -25.51 16.56 9.54
N ARG A 201 -24.95 15.36 9.69
CA ARG A 201 -25.39 14.42 10.75
C ARG A 201 -25.23 15.00 12.14
N SER A 202 -24.11 15.65 12.40
CA SER A 202 -23.84 16.25 13.71
C SER A 202 -24.75 17.43 14.06
N GLY A 203 -25.40 18.07 13.08
CA GLY A 203 -26.39 19.13 13.33
C GLY A 203 -27.76 18.58 13.73
N SER A 204 -28.08 17.32 13.38
CA SER A 204 -29.38 16.71 13.70
C SER A 204 -29.47 16.08 15.10
N GLU A 205 -28.33 15.79 15.74
CA GLU A 205 -28.30 15.27 17.12
C GLU A 205 -28.53 16.37 18.15
N ASP A 206 -28.08 17.60 17.87
CA ASP A 206 -28.28 18.77 18.74
C ASP A 206 -29.75 19.24 18.80
N ASP A 207 -30.60 18.86 17.83
CA ASP A 207 -32.03 19.25 17.75
C ASP A 207 -32.99 18.29 18.51
N VAL A 208 -32.51 17.14 18.99
CA VAL A 208 -33.36 16.12 19.66
C VAL A 208 -33.28 16.20 21.19
N GLU A 209 -32.27 16.88 21.74
CA GLU A 209 -32.09 17.09 23.19
C GLU A 209 -32.52 18.48 23.69
N GLY A 210 -33.13 19.31 22.82
CA GLY A 210 -33.60 20.68 23.11
C GLY A 210 -35.04 20.78 23.62
#